data_AF-A0A0Q1AC68-F1
#
_entry.id   AF-A0A0Q1AC68-F1
#
_cell.length_a   1.000
_cell.length_b   1.000
_cell.length_c   1.000
_cell.angle_alpha   90.00
_cell.angle_beta   90.00
_cell.angle_gamma   90.00
#
_symmetry.space_group_name_H-M   'P 1'
#
loop_
_entity.id
_entity.type
_entity.pdbx_description
1 polymer ?
#
loop_
_entity_poly.entity_id
_entity_poly.type
_entity_poly.pdbx_seq_one_letter_code
_entity_poly.pdbx_strand_id
1 'polypeptide(L)' 'MKKFQVEPVRAVLFSLIFTGIVIAQGSLPWGWWAPLAVGSAVLFYLGNVFYVWANNKIHRLVDRRTNAANPGAVNSK' A
#
# COMPACT_ATOMS: atom_id res chain seq x y z
N MET A 1 -12.75 12.28 -8.07
CA MET A 1 -11.63 12.18 -7.10
C MET A 1 -10.65 11.10 -7.58
N LYS A 2 -9.34 11.26 -7.37
CA LYS A 2 -8.32 10.30 -7.82
C LYS A 2 -8.48 8.96 -7.08
N LYS A 3 -8.44 7.83 -7.80
CA LYS A 3 -8.35 6.47 -7.21
C LYS A 3 -6.93 6.24 -6.70
N PHE A 4 -6.78 5.57 -5.56
CA PHE A 4 -5.47 5.06 -5.15
C PHE A 4 -5.10 3.87 -6.03
N GLN A 5 -3.87 3.86 -6.52
CA GLN A 5 -3.33 2.80 -7.37
C GLN A 5 -2.28 2.03 -6.58
N VAL A 6 -2.20 0.72 -6.83
CA VAL A 6 -1.11 -0.12 -6.31
C VAL A 6 0.17 0.30 -7.02
N GLU A 7 1.21 0.60 -6.26
CA GLU A 7 2.52 1.04 -6.77
C GLU A 7 3.58 -0.01 -6.43
N PRO A 8 3.61 -1.13 -7.16
CA PRO A 8 4.41 -2.30 -6.79
C PRO A 8 5.91 -1.99 -6.76
N VAL A 9 6.40 -1.17 -7.70
CA VAL A 9 7.81 -0.77 -7.76
C VAL A 9 8.22 -0.02 -6.50
N ARG A 10 7.40 0.91 -6.01
CA ARG A 10 7.69 1.65 -4.77
C ARG A 10 7.66 0.70 -3.57
N ALA A 11 6.68 -0.20 -3.50
CA ALA A 11 6.60 -1.19 -2.42
C ALA A 11 7.86 -2.08 -2.37
N VAL A 12 8.35 -2.55 -3.52
CA VAL A 12 9.57 -3.37 -3.63
C VAL A 12 10.82 -2.56 -3.30
N LEU A 13 10.94 -1.31 -3.74
CA LEU A 13 12.07 -0.46 -3.37
C LEU A 13 12.15 -0.25 -1.86
N PHE A 14 11.02 0.05 -1.20
CA PHE A 14 10.98 0.19 0.25
C PHE A 14 11.31 -1.13 0.96
N SER A 15 10.84 -2.28 0.45
CA SER A 15 11.14 -3.57 1.05
C SER A 15 12.62 -3.91 0.97
N LEU A 16 13.30 -3.55 -0.12
CA LEU A 16 14.75 -3.76 -0.28
C LEU A 16 15.56 -2.90 0.69
N ILE A 17 15.18 -1.63 0.87
CA ILE A 17 15.80 -0.73 1.86
C ILE A 17 15.62 -1.31 3.27
N PHE A 18 14.39 -1.69 3.62
CA PHE A 18 14.09 -2.31 4.91
C PHE A 18 14.90 -3.59 5.13
N THR A 19 14.96 -4.46 4.12
CA THR A 19 15.73 -5.71 4.18
C THR A 19 17.22 -5.44 4.42
N GLY A 20 17.80 -4.46 3.74
CA GLY A 20 19.21 -4.07 3.92
C GLY A 20 19.50 -3.62 5.35
N ILE A 21 18.59 -2.85 5.96
CA ILE A 21 18.69 -2.41 7.35
C ILE A 21 18.64 -3.63 8.29
N VAL A 22 17.70 -4.55 8.10
CA VAL A 22 17.55 -5.76 8.93
C VAL A 22 18.80 -6.64 8.85
N ILE A 23 19.36 -6.85 7.66
CA ILE A 23 20.58 -7.63 7.47
C ILE A 23 21.77 -6.95 8.17
N ALA A 24 21.93 -5.63 7.99
CA ALA A 24 23.03 -4.87 8.58
C ALA A 24 22.98 -4.86 10.10
N GLN A 25 21.78 -4.74 10.69
CA GLN A 25 21.60 -4.70 12.15
C GLN A 25 21.61 -6.08 12.79
N GLY A 26 21.10 -7.11 12.10
CA GLY A 26 20.98 -8.46 12.63
C GLY A 26 22.22 -9.35 12.45
N SER A 27 23.27 -8.85 11.78
CA SER A 27 24.47 -9.63 11.44
C SER A 27 24.16 -10.99 10.82
N LEU A 28 23.16 -11.02 9.92
CA LEU A 28 22.60 -12.27 9.42
C LEU A 28 23.53 -12.98 8.43
N PRO A 29 23.63 -14.33 8.51
CA PRO A 29 24.41 -15.11 7.55
C PRO A 29 23.86 -14.94 6.13
N TRP A 30 24.74 -15.05 5.12
CA TRP A 30 24.39 -14.87 3.71
C TRP A 30 23.18 -15.71 3.25
N GLY A 31 23.03 -16.93 3.78
CA GLY A 31 21.88 -17.80 3.47
C GLY A 31 20.51 -17.22 3.80
N TRP A 32 20.43 -16.23 4.71
CA TRP A 32 19.18 -15.58 5.08
C TRP A 32 18.81 -14.38 4.22
N TRP A 33 19.72 -13.88 3.39
CA TRP A 33 19.53 -12.62 2.68
C TRP A 33 18.40 -12.71 1.64
N ALA A 34 18.40 -13.76 0.82
CA ALA A 34 17.37 -13.97 -0.18
C ALA A 34 15.99 -14.29 0.44
N PRO A 35 15.87 -15.20 1.43
CA PRO A 35 14.60 -15.41 2.14
C PRO A 35 14.01 -14.13 2.75
N LEU A 36 14.85 -13.29 3.37
CA LEU A 36 14.40 -12.02 3.94
C LEU A 36 13.97 -11.00 2.89
N ALA A 37 14.71 -10.90 1.79
CA ALA A 37 14.35 -10.01 0.69
C ALA A 37 12.99 -10.39 0.09
N VAL A 38 12.79 -11.69 -0.17
CA VAL A 38 11.52 -12.21 -0.72
C VAL A 38 10.39 -12.02 0.29
N GLY A 39 10.59 -12.42 1.55
CA GLY A 39 9.57 -12.29 2.60
C GLY A 39 9.16 -10.83 2.83
N SER A 40 10.12 -9.92 2.90
CA SER A 40 9.87 -8.49 3.07
C SER A 40 9.15 -7.90 1.85
N ALA A 41 9.55 -8.26 0.63
CA ALA A 41 8.89 -7.80 -0.58
C ALA A 41 7.42 -8.23 -0.62
N VAL A 42 7.12 -9.49 -0.26
CA VAL A 42 5.75 -9.99 -0.16
C VAL A 42 4.96 -9.20 0.89
N LEU A 43 5.51 -8.99 2.08
CA LEU A 43 4.83 -8.24 3.15
C LEU A 43 4.52 -6.80 2.74
N PHE A 44 5.49 -6.09 2.15
CA PHE A 44 5.30 -4.71 1.70
C PHE A 44 4.28 -4.62 0.56
N TYR A 45 4.33 -5.55 -0.39
CA TYR A 45 3.37 -5.61 -1.48
C TYR A 45 1.95 -5.85 -0.96
N LEU A 46 1.76 -6.83 -0.09
CA LEU A 46 0.46 -7.12 0.53
C LEU A 46 -0.05 -5.93 1.33
N GLY A 47 0.82 -5.26 2.10
CA GLY A 47 0.49 -4.03 2.81
C GLY A 47 0.03 -2.91 1.88
N ASN A 48 0.70 -2.73 0.73
CA ASN A 48 0.33 -1.74 -0.27
C ASN A 48 -1.03 -2.04 -0.91
N VAL A 49 -1.27 -3.30 -1.29
CA VAL A 49 -2.55 -3.75 -1.84
C VAL A 49 -3.68 -3.53 -0.83
N PHE A 50 -3.46 -3.92 0.43
CA PHE A 50 -4.44 -3.73 1.50
C PHE A 50 -4.73 -2.24 1.75
N TYR A 51 -3.69 -1.40 1.81
CA TYR A 51 -3.83 0.05 1.97
C TYR A 51 -4.67 0.67 0.85
N VAL A 52 -4.35 0.34 -0.41
CA VAL A 52 -5.07 0.84 -1.58
C VAL A 52 -6.53 0.38 -1.56
N TRP A 53 -6.78 -0.88 -1.23
CA TRP A 53 -8.14 -1.41 -1.10
C TRP A 53 -8.94 -0.69 -0.01
N ALA A 54 -8.35 -0.52 1.18
CA ALA A 54 -8.98 0.13 2.32
C ALA A 54 -9.32 1.58 2.00
N ASN A 55 -8.37 2.34 1.45
CA ASN A 55 -8.59 3.73 1.06
C ASN A 55 -9.68 3.84 -0.01
N ASN A 56 -9.63 2.99 -1.04
CA ASN A 56 -10.67 2.98 -2.08
C ASN A 56 -12.06 2.64 -1.52
N LYS A 57 -12.14 1.76 -0.50
CA LYS A 57 -13.41 1.44 0.19
C LYS A 57 -13.93 2.63 0.99
N ILE A 58 -13.06 3.31 1.75
CA ILE A 58 -13.40 4.50 2.54
C ILE A 58 -13.92 5.61 1.63
N HIS A 59 -13.23 5.89 0.52
CA HIS A 59 -13.69 6.91 -0.44
C HIS A 59 -15.09 6.64 -0.98
N ARG A 60 -15.41 5.39 -1.35
CA ARG A 60 -16.76 5.02 -1.80
C ARG A 60 -17.83 5.26 -0.73
N LEU A 61 -17.51 5.02 0.53
CA LEU A 61 -18.44 5.22 1.65
C LEU A 61 -18.66 6.72 1.92
N VAL A 62 -17.59 7.51 1.89
CA VAL A 62 -17.65 8.97 2.01
C VAL A 62 -18.47 9.54 0.87
N ASP A 63 -18.16 9.20 -0.38
CA ASP A 63 -18.88 9.69 -1.56
C ASP A 63 -20.39 9.41 -1.49
N ARG A 64 -20.77 8.19 -1.08
CA ARG A 64 -22.19 7.83 -0.87
C ARG A 64 -22.86 8.69 0.20
N ARG A 65 -22.18 8.91 1.32
CA ARG A 65 -22.72 9.72 2.44
C ARG A 65 -22.87 11.18 2.04
N THR A 66 -21.88 11.74 1.35
CA THR A 66 -21.91 13.14 0.90
C THR A 66 -23.01 13.36 -0.15
N ASN A 67 -23.16 12.44 -1.11
CA ASN A 67 -24.21 12.51 -2.12
C ASN A 67 -25.62 12.32 -1.52
N ALA A 68 -25.76 11.46 -0.50
CA ALA A 68 -27.03 11.31 0.23
C ALA A 68 -27.40 12.56 1.04
N ALA A 69 -26.41 13.28 1.56
CA ALA A 69 -26.62 14.52 2.31
C ALA A 69 -26.91 15.74 1.43
N ASN A 70 -26.54 15.73 0.14
CA ASN A 70 -26.77 16.85 -0.77
C ASN A 70 -27.06 16.40 -2.22
N PRO A 71 -28.27 15.86 -2.49
CA PRO A 71 -28.61 15.24 -3.77
C PRO A 71 -28.63 16.21 -4.98
N GLY A 72 -28.74 17.53 -4.75
CA GLY A 72 -28.77 18.55 -5.81
C GLY A 72 -27.41 18.93 -6.40
N ALA A 73 -26.29 18.57 -5.75
CA ALA A 73 -24.95 18.96 -6.17
C ALA A 73 -24.37 18.10 -7.32
N VAL A 74 -25.03 17.01 -7.70
CA VAL A 74 -24.54 16.06 -8.72
C VAL A 74 -24.84 16.54 -10.15
N ASN A 75 -25.82 17.44 -10.35
CA ASN A 75 -26.28 17.88 -11.67
C ASN A 75 -25.64 19.19 -12.19
N SER A 76 -24.61 19.73 -11.54
CA SER A 76 -24.03 21.04 -11.91
C SER A 76 -22.65 21.00 -12.59
N LYS A 77 -22.26 19.88 -13.21
CA LYS A 77 -21.02 19.80 -13.99
C LYS A 77 -21.22 19.26 -15.39
#